data_AF-A0A026VYY0-F1
#
_entry.id   AF-A0A026VYY0-F1
#
_cell.length_a   1.000
_cell.length_b   1.000
_cell.length_c   1.000
_cell.angle_alpha   90.00
_cell.angle_beta   90.00
_cell.angle_gamma   90.00
#
_symmetry.space_group_name_H-M   'P 1'
#
loop_
_entity.id
_entity.type
_entity.pdbx_description
1 polymer ?
#
loop_
_entity_poly.entity_id
_entity_poly.type
_entity_poly.pdbx_seq_one_letter_code
_entity_poly.pdbx_strand_id
1 'polypeptide(L)'
;MENQKEHFRHILFYYFRKGKNAVQAHKKLSDVYGEDALKLRQCQNWFTKFRSGDFNVKDAPRSGRPIEIDDDKLKALIDSNRRLTTREIAENLNISKSSVENHLKRLGYISKLDISVPHELKEIHLTKRIDICDSLLKRVVFHYDNARPRTSLVAREKLLQLGWDVLLHPPYSPDLAPSDYHLFRSLQNALNGKTFTADEDIKSFL
;
A
#
# COMPACT_ATOMS: atom_id res chain seq x y z
N MET A 1 22.25 13.58 -24.02
CA MET A 1 21.54 13.76 -25.31
C MET A 1 20.31 14.68 -25.21
N GLU A 2 19.44 14.57 -24.20
CA GLU A 2 18.24 15.43 -24.06
C GLU A 2 18.60 16.91 -23.82
N ASN A 3 19.61 17.15 -22.96
CA ASN A 3 20.05 18.49 -22.54
C ASN A 3 20.62 19.36 -23.69
N GLN A 4 21.25 18.72 -24.69
CA GLN A 4 21.83 19.43 -25.85
C GLN A 4 20.77 19.91 -26.83
N LYS A 5 19.70 19.12 -27.03
CA LYS A 5 18.58 19.53 -27.88
C LYS A 5 17.79 20.67 -27.24
N GLU A 6 17.59 20.62 -25.93
CA GLU A 6 16.95 21.70 -25.17
C GLU A 6 17.78 22.99 -25.21
N HIS A 7 19.11 22.89 -25.08
CA HIS A 7 20.03 24.02 -25.24
C HIS A 7 19.87 24.73 -26.60
N PHE A 8 19.82 23.97 -27.70
CA PHE A 8 19.61 24.56 -29.02
C PHE A 8 18.24 25.24 -29.16
N ARG A 9 17.19 24.71 -28.53
CA ARG A 9 15.85 25.33 -28.54
C ARG A 9 15.84 26.68 -27.82
N HIS A 10 16.58 26.82 -26.71
CA HIS A 10 16.77 28.09 -26.02
C HIS A 10 17.51 29.10 -26.89
N ILE A 11 18.57 28.68 -27.61
CA ILE A 11 19.29 29.55 -28.55
C ILE A 11 18.37 30.02 -29.69
N LEU A 12 17.55 29.12 -30.24
CA LEU A 12 16.57 29.48 -31.27
C LEU A 12 15.55 30.49 -30.74
N PHE A 13 15.07 30.32 -29.50
CA PHE A 13 14.16 31.26 -28.86
C PHE A 13 14.81 32.64 -28.65
N TYR A 14 16.08 32.68 -28.24
CA TYR A 14 16.84 33.94 -28.16
C TYR A 14 16.89 34.67 -29.50
N TYR A 15 17.21 33.97 -30.60
CA TYR A 15 17.26 34.59 -31.93
C TYR A 15 15.89 35.00 -32.46
N PHE A 16 14.83 34.26 -32.11
CA PHE A 16 13.46 34.64 -32.40
C PHE A 16 13.09 35.97 -31.73
N ARG A 17 13.42 36.13 -30.43
CA ARG A 17 13.22 37.40 -29.68
C ARG A 17 14.04 38.56 -30.24
N LYS A 18 15.20 38.27 -30.83
CA LYS A 18 16.07 39.26 -31.52
C LYS A 18 15.55 39.65 -32.92
N GLY A 19 14.38 39.15 -33.34
CA GLY A 19 13.79 39.47 -34.64
C GLY A 19 14.51 38.83 -35.84
N LYS A 20 15.33 37.80 -35.62
CA LYS A 20 16.00 37.06 -36.71
C LYS A 20 15.06 36.01 -37.26
N ASN A 21 15.28 35.59 -38.51
CA ASN A 21 14.53 34.48 -39.12
C ASN A 21 15.21 33.12 -38.84
N ALA A 22 14.46 32.02 -39.06
CA ALA A 22 14.93 30.66 -38.76
C ALA A 22 16.22 30.29 -39.53
N VAL A 23 16.39 30.80 -40.75
CA VAL A 23 17.57 30.55 -41.60
C VAL A 23 18.80 31.25 -41.03
N GLN A 24 18.66 32.51 -40.61
CA GLN A 24 19.71 33.27 -39.96
C GLN A 24 20.12 32.66 -38.62
N ALA A 25 19.14 32.21 -37.83
CA ALA A 25 19.38 31.53 -36.57
C ALA A 25 20.09 30.19 -36.78
N HIS A 26 19.68 29.39 -37.78
CA HIS A 26 20.33 28.14 -38.14
C HIS A 26 21.77 28.35 -38.59
N LYS A 27 22.03 29.33 -39.47
CA LYS A 27 23.40 29.64 -39.91
C LYS A 27 24.31 29.94 -38.72
N LYS A 28 23.89 30.84 -37.82
CA LYS A 28 24.65 31.16 -36.61
C LYS A 28 24.82 29.98 -35.65
N LEU A 29 23.84 29.09 -35.59
CA LEU A 29 23.91 27.89 -34.79
C LEU A 29 24.93 26.90 -35.38
N SER A 30 24.89 26.68 -36.69
CA SER A 30 25.83 25.81 -37.41
C SER A 30 27.25 26.37 -37.44
N ASP A 31 27.43 27.70 -37.50
CA ASP A 31 28.75 28.34 -37.43
C ASP A 31 29.46 28.05 -36.09
N VAL A 32 28.71 27.88 -34.99
CA VAL A 32 29.26 27.62 -33.65
C VAL A 32 29.34 26.13 -33.33
N TYR A 33 28.32 25.35 -33.71
CA TYR A 33 28.16 23.95 -33.28
C TYR A 33 28.38 22.93 -34.40
N GLY A 34 28.69 23.36 -35.63
CA GLY A 34 29.03 22.47 -36.74
C GLY A 34 27.96 21.43 -37.07
N GLU A 35 28.39 20.18 -37.24
CA GLU A 35 27.52 19.04 -37.57
C GLU A 35 26.57 18.63 -36.43
N ASP A 36 26.89 19.00 -35.19
CA ASP A 36 26.05 18.73 -34.01
C ASP A 36 24.85 19.68 -33.90
N ALA A 37 24.78 20.72 -34.74
CA ALA A 37 23.69 21.69 -34.74
C ALA A 37 22.36 21.10 -35.22
N LEU A 38 21.25 21.73 -34.81
CA LEU A 38 19.93 21.37 -35.35
C LEU A 38 19.86 21.61 -36.86
N LYS A 39 19.22 20.68 -37.57
CA LYS A 39 18.97 20.81 -39.01
C LYS A 39 18.02 21.99 -39.27
N LEU A 40 18.15 22.65 -40.43
CA LEU A 40 17.33 23.81 -40.80
C LEU A 40 15.82 23.57 -40.62
N ARG A 41 15.32 22.39 -41.01
CA ARG A 41 13.90 22.02 -40.86
C ARG A 41 13.45 22.01 -39.40
N GLN A 42 14.31 21.59 -38.47
CA GLN A 42 14.00 21.62 -37.04
C GLN A 42 13.94 23.07 -36.54
N CYS A 43 14.88 23.92 -36.96
CA CYS A 43 14.85 25.35 -36.64
C CYS A 43 13.56 26.02 -37.15
N GLN A 44 13.14 25.73 -38.38
CA GLN A 44 11.89 26.24 -38.95
C GLN A 44 10.67 25.79 -38.15
N ASN A 45 10.56 24.51 -37.80
CA ASN A 45 9.46 23.99 -36.98
C ASN A 45 9.36 24.69 -35.62
N TRP A 46 10.50 24.93 -34.96
CA TRP A 46 10.55 25.67 -33.70
C TRP A 46 10.12 27.13 -33.88
N PHE A 47 10.54 27.79 -34.94
CA PHE A 47 10.11 29.15 -35.25
C PHE A 47 8.60 29.23 -35.55
N THR A 48 8.03 28.22 -36.21
CA THR A 48 6.57 28.13 -36.40
C THR A 48 5.85 28.02 -35.06
N LYS A 49 6.37 27.18 -34.13
CA LYS A 49 5.85 27.04 -32.76
C LYS A 49 5.92 28.35 -31.96
N PHE A 50 7.03 29.08 -32.06
CA PHE A 50 7.17 30.38 -31.40
C PHE A 50 6.24 31.45 -31.99
N ARG A 51 5.98 31.42 -33.31
CA ARG A 51 5.00 32.31 -33.95
C ARG A 51 3.57 32.03 -33.53
N SER A 52 3.23 30.77 -33.20
CA SER A 52 1.92 30.42 -32.65
C SER A 52 1.77 30.76 -31.16
N GLY A 53 2.77 31.42 -30.54
CA GLY A 53 2.73 31.85 -29.14
C GLY A 53 3.13 30.77 -28.13
N ASP A 54 3.52 29.58 -28.57
CA ASP A 54 4.00 28.52 -27.68
C ASP A 54 5.53 28.61 -27.54
N PHE A 55 5.98 29.08 -26.37
CA PHE A 55 7.40 29.26 -26.05
C PHE A 55 7.98 28.11 -25.21
N ASN A 56 7.23 27.01 -25.02
CA ASN A 56 7.73 25.87 -24.25
C ASN A 56 8.79 25.11 -25.05
N VAL A 57 10.03 25.15 -24.57
CA VAL A 57 11.20 24.48 -25.17
C VAL A 57 11.34 23.01 -24.77
N LYS A 58 10.57 22.56 -23.78
CA LYS A 58 10.53 21.14 -23.39
C LYS A 58 9.68 20.35 -24.36
N ASP A 59 10.05 19.09 -24.56
CA ASP A 59 9.22 18.18 -25.34
C ASP A 59 7.91 17.93 -24.59
N ALA A 60 6.79 17.98 -25.31
CA ALA A 60 5.52 17.56 -24.75
C ALA A 60 5.59 16.07 -24.38
N PRO A 61 4.79 15.62 -23.39
CA PRO A 61 4.62 14.19 -23.14
C PRO A 61 4.28 13.50 -24.45
N ARG A 62 5.12 12.56 -24.88
CA ARG A 62 4.81 11.79 -26.08
C ARG A 62 3.59 10.93 -25.77
N SER A 63 2.66 10.85 -26.70
CA SER A 63 1.64 9.81 -26.67
C SER A 63 2.37 8.47 -26.76
N GLY A 64 2.56 7.83 -25.60
CA GLY A 64 3.09 6.47 -25.53
C GLY A 64 2.19 5.50 -26.27
N ARG A 65 2.56 4.21 -26.27
CA ARG A 65 1.67 3.17 -26.77
C ARG A 65 0.34 3.25 -25.98
N PRO A 66 -0.83 3.38 -26.63
CA PRO A 66 -2.10 3.26 -25.94
C PRO A 66 -2.14 1.90 -25.26
N ILE A 67 -2.29 1.88 -23.93
CA ILE A 67 -2.52 0.64 -23.20
C ILE A 67 -4.03 0.55 -23.06
N GLU A 68 -4.68 -0.18 -23.96
CA GLU A 68 -6.14 -0.45 -23.98
C GLU A 68 -6.61 -1.36 -22.82
N ILE A 69 -5.80 -1.57 -21.79
CA ILE A 69 -6.15 -2.47 -20.70
C ILE A 69 -7.09 -1.73 -19.74
N ASP A 70 -8.29 -2.27 -19.62
CA ASP A 70 -9.38 -1.81 -18.76
C ASP A 70 -9.03 -2.04 -17.27
N ASP A 71 -8.55 -0.97 -16.63
CA ASP A 71 -8.26 -0.95 -15.18
C ASP A 71 -9.50 -1.26 -14.34
N ASP A 72 -10.70 -0.96 -14.84
CA ASP A 72 -11.94 -1.16 -14.10
C ASP A 72 -12.32 -2.65 -14.06
N LYS A 73 -12.08 -3.39 -15.14
CA LYS A 73 -12.18 -4.87 -15.12
C LYS A 73 -11.20 -5.50 -14.15
N LEU A 74 -9.96 -5.00 -14.10
CA LEU A 74 -8.96 -5.50 -13.16
C LEU A 74 -9.39 -5.26 -11.71
N LYS A 75 -9.87 -4.05 -11.38
CA LYS A 75 -10.37 -3.71 -10.04
C LYS A 75 -11.57 -4.57 -9.65
N ALA A 76 -12.55 -4.70 -10.54
CA ALA A 76 -13.74 -5.52 -10.31
C ALA A 76 -13.38 -6.98 -9.99
N LEU A 77 -12.40 -7.54 -10.70
CA LEU A 77 -11.92 -8.90 -10.45
C LEU A 77 -11.27 -9.03 -9.08
N ILE A 78 -10.41 -8.08 -8.68
CA ILE A 78 -9.76 -8.05 -7.36
C ILE A 78 -10.78 -7.87 -6.23
N ASP A 79 -11.79 -7.02 -6.42
CA ASP A 79 -12.84 -6.78 -5.43
C ASP A 79 -13.72 -8.02 -5.22
N SER A 80 -13.91 -8.83 -6.28
CA SER A 80 -14.62 -10.11 -6.17
C SER A 80 -13.84 -11.17 -5.40
N ASN A 81 -12.52 -11.24 -5.59
CA ASN A 81 -11.65 -12.15 -4.87
C ASN A 81 -10.23 -11.57 -4.74
N ARG A 82 -9.94 -11.04 -3.56
CA ARG A 82 -8.64 -10.42 -3.23
C ARG A 82 -7.49 -11.41 -3.13
N ARG A 83 -7.74 -12.72 -3.21
CA ARG A 83 -6.73 -13.78 -3.12
C ARG A 83 -6.22 -14.27 -4.47
N LEU A 84 -6.76 -13.75 -5.58
CA LEU A 84 -6.32 -14.14 -6.91
C LEU A 84 -4.84 -13.81 -7.11
N THR A 85 -4.14 -14.77 -7.70
CA THR A 85 -2.75 -14.60 -8.13
C THR A 85 -2.68 -13.79 -9.41
N THR A 86 -1.52 -13.19 -9.67
CA THR A 86 -1.26 -12.45 -10.92
C THR A 86 -1.40 -13.32 -12.16
N ARG A 87 -1.23 -14.64 -12.05
CA ARG A 87 -1.43 -15.59 -13.16
C ARG A 87 -2.91 -15.84 -13.42
N GLU A 88 -3.70 -16.10 -12.37
CA GLU A 88 -5.15 -16.29 -12.51
C GLU A 88 -5.82 -15.01 -13.04
N ILE A 89 -5.39 -13.83 -12.58
CA ILE A 89 -5.86 -12.54 -13.12
C ILE A 89 -5.50 -12.41 -14.60
N ALA A 90 -4.29 -12.79 -14.99
CA ALA A 90 -3.83 -12.74 -16.38
C ALA A 90 -4.66 -13.65 -17.29
N GLU A 91 -4.97 -14.86 -16.83
CA GLU A 91 -5.83 -15.82 -17.55
C GLU A 91 -7.27 -15.31 -17.67
N ASN A 92 -7.85 -14.80 -16.57
CA ASN A 92 -9.21 -14.27 -16.56
C ASN A 92 -9.40 -13.06 -17.48
N LEU A 93 -8.39 -12.19 -17.56
CA LEU A 93 -8.43 -10.99 -18.39
C LEU A 93 -7.81 -11.20 -19.77
N ASN A 94 -7.29 -12.39 -20.06
CA ASN A 94 -6.55 -12.74 -21.27
C ASN A 94 -5.44 -11.73 -21.62
N ILE A 95 -4.67 -11.32 -20.62
CA ILE A 95 -3.53 -10.41 -20.76
C ILE A 95 -2.26 -11.05 -20.23
N SER A 96 -1.09 -10.49 -20.57
CA SER A 96 0.16 -11.02 -20.03
C SER A 96 0.26 -10.77 -18.52
N LYS A 97 0.84 -11.73 -17.78
CA LYS A 97 1.18 -11.58 -16.35
C LYS A 97 1.96 -10.30 -16.04
N SER A 98 2.90 -9.94 -16.92
CA SER A 98 3.69 -8.69 -16.78
C SER A 98 2.82 -7.44 -16.87
N SER A 99 1.77 -7.46 -17.69
CA SER A 99 0.82 -6.35 -17.78
C SER A 99 0.01 -6.22 -16.50
N VAL A 100 -0.47 -7.34 -15.94
CA VAL A 100 -1.15 -7.36 -14.63
C VAL A 100 -0.26 -6.75 -13.56
N GLU A 101 1.00 -7.18 -13.45
CA GLU A 101 1.94 -6.65 -12.45
C GLU A 101 2.17 -5.13 -12.59
N ASN A 102 2.32 -4.65 -13.83
CA ASN A 102 2.49 -3.21 -14.09
C ASN A 102 1.24 -2.41 -13.72
N HIS A 103 0.05 -2.94 -14.03
CA HIS A 103 -1.21 -2.31 -13.68
C HIS A 103 -1.44 -2.26 -12.18
N LEU A 104 -1.21 -3.37 -11.47
CA LEU A 104 -1.31 -3.42 -10.01
C LEU A 104 -0.38 -2.39 -9.35
N LYS A 105 0.87 -2.30 -9.81
CA LYS A 105 1.83 -1.29 -9.33
C LYS A 105 1.37 0.13 -9.60
N ARG A 106 0.87 0.42 -10.81
CA ARG A 106 0.34 1.73 -11.19
C ARG A 106 -0.86 2.14 -10.34
N LEU A 107 -1.73 1.19 -10.01
CA LEU A 107 -2.92 1.39 -9.18
C LEU A 107 -2.61 1.40 -7.67
N GLY A 108 -1.36 1.15 -7.27
CA GLY A 108 -0.94 1.16 -5.86
C GLY A 108 -1.32 -0.09 -5.06
N TYR A 109 -1.71 -1.18 -5.73
CA TYR A 109 -1.95 -2.45 -5.05
C TYR A 109 -0.63 -3.07 -4.58
N ILE A 110 -0.65 -3.58 -3.35
CA ILE A 110 0.45 -4.33 -2.75
C ILE A 110 -0.06 -5.69 -2.26
N SER A 111 0.77 -6.72 -2.40
CA SER A 111 0.47 -8.02 -1.82
C SER A 111 0.74 -7.98 -0.32
N LYS A 112 -0.25 -8.42 0.48
CA LYS A 112 -0.12 -8.63 1.92
C LYS A 112 -0.55 -10.04 2.24
N LEU A 113 0.13 -10.66 3.20
CA LEU A 113 -0.27 -11.95 3.73
C LEU A 113 -1.53 -11.78 4.58
N ASP A 114 -2.38 -12.80 4.56
CA ASP A 114 -3.53 -12.87 5.45
C ASP A 114 -3.10 -12.91 6.91
N ILE A 115 -3.99 -12.42 7.78
CA ILE A 115 -3.84 -12.53 9.23
C ILE A 115 -4.36 -13.89 9.67
N SER A 116 -3.61 -14.57 10.55
CA SER A 116 -4.09 -15.80 11.18
C SER A 116 -5.23 -15.48 12.14
N VAL A 117 -6.38 -16.12 11.92
CA VAL A 117 -7.56 -15.99 12.78
C VAL A 117 -7.65 -17.24 13.68
N PRO A 118 -7.76 -17.09 15.01
CA PRO A 118 -7.70 -18.23 15.94
C PRO A 118 -8.73 -19.33 15.71
N HIS A 119 -9.94 -18.98 15.23
CA HIS A 119 -11.02 -19.93 15.04
C HIS A 119 -12.05 -19.43 14.02
N GLU A 120 -12.69 -20.36 13.32
CA GLU A 120 -13.86 -20.06 12.49
C GLU A 120 -15.10 -19.91 13.38
N LEU A 121 -15.59 -18.68 13.52
CA LEU A 121 -16.70 -18.38 14.42
C LEU A 121 -18.04 -18.64 13.75
N LYS A 122 -18.96 -19.26 14.52
CA LYS A 122 -20.37 -19.38 14.16
C LYS A 122 -21.13 -18.13 14.59
N GLU A 123 -22.30 -17.89 14.02
CA GLU A 123 -23.17 -16.75 14.35
C GLU A 123 -23.50 -16.64 15.85
N ILE A 124 -23.70 -17.78 16.53
CA ILE A 124 -23.86 -17.85 17.99
C ILE A 124 -22.64 -17.29 18.74
N HIS A 125 -21.41 -17.54 18.25
CA HIS A 125 -20.20 -17.01 18.89
C HIS A 125 -20.10 -15.50 18.67
N LEU A 126 -20.46 -15.01 17.47
CA LEU A 126 -20.46 -13.59 17.14
C LEU A 126 -21.43 -12.81 18.02
N THR A 127 -22.64 -13.32 18.19
CA THR A 127 -23.67 -12.70 19.05
C THR A 127 -23.18 -12.56 20.48
N LYS A 128 -22.66 -13.65 21.06
CA LYS A 128 -22.10 -13.64 22.42
C LYS A 128 -20.96 -12.64 22.59
N ARG A 129 -20.11 -12.49 21.56
CA ARG A 129 -19.02 -11.49 21.58
C ARG A 129 -19.56 -10.07 21.63
N ILE A 130 -20.61 -9.76 20.87
CA ILE A 130 -21.25 -8.43 20.89
C ILE A 130 -21.83 -8.13 22.28
N ASP A 131 -22.58 -9.08 22.86
CA ASP A 131 -23.19 -8.92 24.18
C ASP A 131 -22.16 -8.64 25.29
N ILE A 132 -21.01 -9.30 25.19
CA ILE A 132 -19.91 -9.15 26.15
C ILE A 132 -19.22 -7.80 25.98
N CYS A 133 -18.96 -7.37 24.74
CA CYS A 133 -18.42 -6.03 24.49
C CYS A 133 -19.35 -4.93 25.04
N ASP A 134 -20.67 -5.06 24.83
CA ASP A 134 -21.66 -4.13 25.38
C ASP A 134 -21.68 -4.16 26.92
N SER A 135 -21.55 -5.34 27.53
CA SER A 135 -21.45 -5.49 28.98
C SER A 135 -20.18 -4.85 29.57
N LEU A 136 -19.03 -5.01 28.90
CA LEU A 136 -17.74 -4.44 29.31
C LEU A 136 -17.73 -2.91 29.24
N LEU A 137 -18.52 -2.30 28.35
CA LEU A 137 -18.66 -0.85 28.24
C LEU A 137 -19.53 -0.26 29.37
N LYS A 138 -20.43 -1.04 29.96
CA LYS A 138 -21.44 -0.57 30.92
C LYS A 138 -21.00 -0.65 32.38
N ARG A 139 -20.09 -1.57 32.73
CA ARG A 139 -19.69 -1.84 34.12
C ARG A 139 -18.29 -2.41 34.24
N VAL A 140 -17.68 -2.20 35.41
CA VAL A 140 -16.42 -2.86 35.79
C VAL A 140 -16.76 -4.26 36.31
N VAL A 141 -16.18 -5.28 35.68
CA VAL A 141 -16.43 -6.70 35.97
C VAL A 141 -15.13 -7.47 36.05
N PHE A 142 -15.14 -8.58 36.78
CA PHE A 142 -14.02 -9.50 36.80
C PHE A 142 -14.06 -10.35 35.52
N HIS A 143 -12.99 -10.29 34.72
CA HIS A 143 -12.90 -10.92 33.40
C HIS A 143 -11.74 -11.92 33.36
N TYR A 144 -12.03 -13.17 32.98
CA TYR A 144 -11.05 -14.24 32.84
C TYR A 144 -11.51 -15.29 31.81
N ASP A 145 -10.60 -16.14 31.34
CA ASP A 145 -10.93 -17.12 30.28
C ASP A 145 -11.89 -18.24 30.73
N ASN A 146 -12.43 -18.99 29.77
CA ASN A 146 -13.31 -20.12 30.05
C ASN A 146 -12.56 -21.45 30.28
N ALA A 147 -11.33 -21.43 30.78
CA ALA A 147 -10.63 -22.67 31.09
C ALA A 147 -11.43 -23.49 32.12
N ARG A 148 -11.46 -24.82 31.95
CA ARG A 148 -12.28 -25.73 32.78
C ARG A 148 -12.17 -25.51 34.29
N PRO A 149 -10.98 -25.28 34.88
CA PRO A 149 -10.87 -25.02 36.32
C PRO A 149 -11.60 -23.74 36.75
N ARG A 150 -11.61 -22.72 35.88
CA ARG A 150 -12.18 -21.39 36.15
C ARG A 150 -13.70 -21.33 35.93
N THR A 151 -14.25 -22.24 35.13
CA THR A 151 -15.70 -22.43 34.96
C THR A 151 -16.31 -23.42 35.95
N SER A 152 -15.51 -24.03 36.82
CA SER A 152 -15.99 -24.99 37.82
C SER A 152 -16.97 -24.36 38.80
N LEU A 153 -17.90 -25.15 39.32
CA LEU A 153 -18.88 -24.68 40.31
C LEU A 153 -18.19 -24.11 41.56
N VAL A 154 -17.17 -24.81 42.06
CA VAL A 154 -16.37 -24.39 43.22
C VAL A 154 -15.76 -23.00 43.01
N ALA A 155 -15.17 -22.74 41.83
CA ALA A 155 -14.58 -21.43 41.53
C ALA A 155 -15.64 -20.32 41.45
N ARG A 156 -16.78 -20.61 40.79
CA ARG A 156 -17.87 -19.62 40.63
C ARG A 156 -18.53 -19.28 41.96
N GLU A 157 -18.79 -20.29 42.79
CA GLU A 157 -19.31 -20.09 44.15
C GLU A 157 -18.36 -19.24 44.99
N LYS A 158 -17.04 -19.50 44.89
CA LYS A 158 -16.06 -18.72 45.63
C LYS A 158 -16.01 -17.26 45.17
N LEU A 159 -16.10 -16.99 43.87
CA LEU A 159 -16.12 -15.63 43.33
C LEU A 159 -17.37 -14.86 43.79
N LEU A 160 -18.52 -15.52 43.85
CA LEU A 160 -19.75 -14.96 44.40
C LEU A 160 -19.62 -14.64 45.90
N GLN A 161 -19.04 -15.56 46.69
CA GLN A 161 -18.77 -15.33 48.12
C GLN A 161 -17.83 -14.13 48.35
N LEU A 162 -16.89 -13.90 47.43
CA LEU A 162 -15.96 -12.78 47.47
C LEU A 162 -16.58 -11.47 46.94
N GLY A 163 -17.84 -11.49 46.48
CA GLY A 163 -18.56 -10.31 46.00
C GLY A 163 -18.17 -9.84 44.60
N TRP A 164 -17.50 -10.68 43.80
CA TRP A 164 -17.13 -10.32 42.43
C TRP A 164 -18.27 -10.58 41.45
N ASP A 165 -18.59 -9.58 40.65
CA ASP A 165 -19.44 -9.74 39.46
C ASP A 165 -18.58 -10.30 38.32
N VAL A 166 -18.84 -11.55 37.95
CA VAL A 166 -18.06 -12.31 36.97
C VAL A 166 -18.76 -12.26 35.62
N LEU A 167 -18.08 -11.71 34.61
CA LEU A 167 -18.55 -11.77 33.24
C LEU A 167 -18.10 -13.07 32.58
N LEU A 168 -19.05 -13.80 31.99
CA LEU A 168 -18.74 -14.96 31.17
C LEU A 168 -17.98 -14.51 29.91
N HIS A 169 -16.79 -15.04 29.68
CA HIS A 169 -16.02 -14.77 28.46
C HIS A 169 -16.66 -15.49 27.26
N PRO A 170 -16.56 -15.00 26.01
CA PRO A 170 -17.09 -15.72 24.87
C PRO A 170 -16.11 -16.83 24.45
N PRO A 171 -16.60 -17.93 23.85
CA PRO A 171 -15.72 -18.93 23.26
C PRO A 171 -14.78 -18.32 22.20
N TYR A 172 -13.54 -18.84 22.12
CA TYR A 172 -12.57 -18.54 21.06
C TYR A 172 -12.30 -17.04 20.83
N SER A 173 -12.22 -16.24 21.90
CA SER A 173 -12.13 -14.78 21.81
C SER A 173 -10.90 -14.18 22.52
N PRO A 174 -9.68 -14.63 22.20
CA PRO A 174 -8.46 -14.09 22.81
C PRO A 174 -8.27 -12.60 22.51
N ASP A 175 -8.87 -12.10 21.42
CA ASP A 175 -8.87 -10.67 21.07
C ASP A 175 -9.74 -9.81 22.01
N LEU A 176 -10.56 -10.43 22.86
CA LEU A 176 -11.32 -9.76 23.92
C LEU A 176 -10.70 -9.93 25.31
N ALA A 177 -9.58 -10.65 25.44
CA ALA A 177 -8.86 -10.81 26.69
C ALA A 177 -7.64 -9.88 26.74
N PRO A 178 -7.62 -8.83 27.58
CA PRO A 178 -6.49 -7.89 27.68
C PRO A 178 -5.15 -8.57 27.97
N SER A 179 -5.15 -9.65 28.74
CA SER A 179 -3.96 -10.48 28.96
C SER A 179 -3.39 -11.00 27.66
N ASP A 180 -4.23 -11.45 26.73
CA ASP A 180 -3.81 -12.19 25.54
C ASP A 180 -3.36 -11.24 24.44
N TYR A 181 -4.20 -10.25 24.08
CA TYR A 181 -3.87 -9.36 22.96
C TYR A 181 -2.86 -8.26 23.31
N HIS A 182 -2.70 -7.91 24.60
CA HIS A 182 -1.82 -6.83 25.03
C HIS A 182 -0.61 -7.34 25.84
N LEU A 183 -0.84 -7.88 27.04
CA LEU A 183 0.24 -8.26 27.95
C LEU A 183 1.12 -9.36 27.36
N PHE A 184 0.53 -10.50 26.99
CA PHE A 184 1.28 -11.64 26.44
C PHE A 184 1.83 -11.34 25.05
N ARG A 185 1.16 -10.49 24.26
CA ARG A 185 1.71 -10.01 22.99
C ARG A 185 3.00 -9.21 23.20
N SER A 186 3.02 -8.31 24.18
CA SER A 186 4.21 -7.55 24.55
C SER A 186 5.33 -8.47 25.08
N LEU A 187 4.97 -9.39 25.97
CA LEU A 187 5.90 -10.37 26.53
C LEU A 187 6.53 -11.25 25.44
N GLN A 188 5.72 -11.74 24.49
CA GLN A 188 6.21 -12.55 23.37
C GLN A 188 7.27 -11.80 22.55
N ASN A 189 7.05 -10.51 22.28
CA ASN A 189 8.05 -9.68 21.59
C ASN A 189 9.33 -9.54 22.41
N ALA A 190 9.22 -9.37 23.74
CA ALA A 190 10.37 -9.25 24.64
C ALA A 190 11.15 -10.55 24.84
N LEU A 191 10.48 -11.70 24.65
CA LEU A 191 11.06 -13.05 24.70
C LEU A 191 11.65 -13.48 23.34
N ASN A 192 11.28 -12.83 22.24
CA ASN A 192 11.68 -13.26 20.91
C ASN A 192 13.22 -13.28 20.75
N GLY A 193 13.76 -14.43 20.31
CA GLY A 193 15.20 -14.64 20.15
C GLY A 193 15.99 -14.88 21.44
N LYS A 194 15.33 -14.98 22.62
CA LYS A 194 15.99 -15.32 23.88
C LYS A 194 15.92 -16.82 24.16
N THR A 195 16.97 -17.32 24.82
CA THR A 195 17.05 -18.69 25.31
C THR A 195 17.40 -18.67 26.79
N PHE A 196 16.67 -19.44 27.59
CA PHE A 196 16.89 -19.54 29.03
C PHE A 196 17.36 -20.96 29.35
N THR A 197 18.36 -21.07 30.23
CA THR A 197 18.95 -22.37 30.61
C THR A 197 18.54 -22.83 32.00
N ALA A 198 18.09 -21.90 32.85
CA ALA A 198 17.57 -22.19 34.18
C ALA A 198 16.30 -21.39 34.46
N ASP A 199 15.46 -21.92 35.36
CA ASP A 199 14.21 -21.25 35.77
C ASP A 199 14.46 -19.91 36.46
N GLU A 200 15.59 -19.77 37.16
CA GLU A 200 15.97 -18.49 37.80
C GLU A 200 16.23 -17.38 36.78
N ASP A 201 16.74 -17.73 35.60
CA ASP A 201 16.94 -16.78 34.50
C ASP A 201 15.60 -16.23 34.00
N ILE A 202 14.56 -17.08 33.97
CA ILE A 202 13.21 -16.70 33.56
C ILE A 202 12.56 -15.82 34.63
N LYS A 203 12.66 -16.19 35.91
CA LYS A 203 12.09 -15.41 37.03
C LYS A 203 12.69 -14.02 37.15
N SER A 204 14.00 -13.90 36.91
CA SER A 204 14.70 -12.60 36.92
C SER A 204 14.28 -11.71 35.75
N PHE A 205 13.85 -12.32 34.64
CA PHE A 205 13.42 -11.60 33.44
C PHE A 205 11.98 -11.06 33.53
N LEU A 206 11.10 -11.77 34.24
CA LEU A 206 9.67 -11.44 34.40
C LEU A 206 9.44 -10.39 35.49
#